data_AF-A0A093YTE3-F1
#
_entry.id   AF-A0A093YTE3-F1
#
_cell.length_a   1.000
_cell.length_b   1.000
_cell.length_c   1.000
_cell.angle_alpha   90.00
_cell.angle_beta   90.00
_cell.angle_gamma   90.00
#
_symmetry.space_group_name_H-M   'P 1'
#
loop_
_entity.id
_entity.type
_entity.pdbx_description
1 polymer ?
#
loop_
_entity_poly.entity_id
_entity_poly.type
_entity_poly.pdbx_seq_one_letter_code
_entity_poly.pdbx_strand_id
1 'polypeptide(L)'
;MGSTNEGSYIAPAEEVSFAGLLFDLDGTIIDSTEAVEKHWHQIGSEIGVDPNVILQTSHGRRSIDVLKIISPEKANWDYVCEMEGKIPTLYGADATEIPGARSLCDSLTTSTPPVPWAIVTSGTSPLANGWLRILKLPAPA
;
A
#
# COMPACT_ATOMS: atom_id res chain seq x y z
N MET A 1 5.97 -13.49 24.20
CA MET A 1 4.71 -13.26 24.94
C MET A 1 4.51 -11.76 25.05
N GLY A 2 4.16 -11.12 23.93
CA GLY A 2 3.86 -9.69 23.87
C GLY A 2 2.34 -9.52 23.93
N SER A 3 1.88 -8.77 24.92
CA SER A 3 0.47 -8.44 25.16
C SER A 3 -0.12 -7.73 23.95
N THR A 4 -1.03 -8.39 23.22
CA THR A 4 -1.99 -7.70 22.35
C THR A 4 -2.93 -6.94 23.27
N ASN A 5 -2.67 -5.65 23.47
CA ASN A 5 -3.69 -4.75 24.00
C ASN A 5 -4.77 -4.65 22.90
N GLU A 6 -5.75 -5.55 22.96
CA GLU A 6 -7.01 -5.38 22.25
C GLU A 6 -7.61 -4.07 22.77
N GLY A 7 -7.49 -3.00 21.96
CA GLY A 7 -8.15 -1.75 22.23
C GLY A 7 -9.64 -2.03 22.33
N SER A 8 -10.18 -2.06 23.55
CA SER A 8 -11.62 -2.15 23.76
C SER A 8 -12.20 -0.82 23.28
N TYR A 9 -12.76 -0.81 22.08
CA TYR A 9 -13.58 0.28 21.57
C TYR A 9 -14.92 0.22 22.33
N ILE A 10 -15.04 1.00 23.41
CA ILE A 10 -16.19 0.96 24.35
C ILE A 10 -17.34 1.89 23.90
N ALA A 11 -17.12 2.72 22.89
CA ALA A 11 -18.18 3.55 22.33
C ALA A 11 -19.24 2.69 21.62
N PRO A 12 -20.54 3.04 21.71
CA PRO A 12 -21.57 2.38 20.91
C PRO A 12 -21.28 2.56 19.42
N ALA A 13 -21.65 1.57 18.61
CA ALA A 13 -21.55 1.68 17.16
C ALA A 13 -22.42 2.85 16.67
N GLU A 14 -21.86 3.69 15.80
CA GLU A 14 -22.57 4.74 15.09
C GLU A 14 -22.84 4.30 13.65
N GLU A 15 -24.03 4.61 13.16
CA GLU A 15 -24.40 4.36 11.77
C GLU A 15 -24.30 5.67 10.97
N VAL A 16 -23.53 5.62 9.88
CA VAL A 16 -23.28 6.76 8.99
C VAL A 16 -23.51 6.34 7.54
N SER A 17 -24.02 7.25 6.72
CA SER A 17 -24.32 6.99 5.31
C SER A 17 -23.42 7.83 4.41
N PHE A 18 -22.83 7.19 3.40
CA PHE A 18 -21.96 7.83 2.41
C PHE A 18 -22.34 7.41 1.00
N ALA A 19 -21.95 8.21 0.01
CA ALA A 19 -22.15 7.89 -1.40
C ALA A 19 -21.11 6.88 -1.95
N GLY A 20 -19.99 6.70 -1.24
CA GLY A 20 -18.93 5.77 -1.63
C GLY A 20 -17.76 5.80 -0.64
N LEU A 21 -16.79 4.90 -0.87
CA LEU A 21 -15.65 4.68 0.03
C LEU A 21 -14.33 4.84 -0.73
N LEU A 22 -13.35 5.51 -0.11
CA LEU A 22 -11.99 5.61 -0.63
C LEU A 22 -11.06 4.90 0.35
N PHE A 23 -10.30 3.94 -0.16
CA PHE A 23 -9.37 3.17 0.65
C PHE A 23 -7.93 3.47 0.26
N ASP A 24 -7.08 3.65 1.24
CA ASP A 24 -5.65 3.46 1.04
C ASP A 24 -5.33 1.96 0.77
N LEU A 25 -4.12 1.66 0.30
CA LEU A 25 -3.68 0.30 -0.05
C LEU A 25 -2.68 -0.26 0.98
N ASP A 26 -1.47 0.28 0.99
CA ASP A 26 -0.34 -0.19 1.80
C ASP A 26 -0.53 0.18 3.28
N GLY A 27 -0.68 -0.81 4.15
CA GLY A 27 -1.03 -0.67 5.57
C GLY A 27 -2.54 -0.63 5.84
N THR A 28 -3.39 -0.66 4.81
CA THR A 28 -4.85 -0.56 4.94
C THR A 28 -5.57 -1.80 4.40
N ILE A 29 -5.32 -2.18 3.14
CA ILE A 29 -5.85 -3.41 2.52
C ILE A 29 -4.81 -4.52 2.58
N ILE A 30 -3.54 -4.17 2.41
CA ILE A 30 -2.40 -5.10 2.42
C ILE A 30 -1.36 -4.64 3.43
N ASP A 31 -0.65 -5.57 4.05
CA ASP A 31 0.63 -5.29 4.69
C ASP A 31 1.74 -5.60 3.68
N SER A 32 2.35 -4.56 3.12
CA SER A 32 3.44 -4.62 2.16
C SER A 32 4.78 -4.15 2.76
N THR A 33 4.84 -3.99 4.09
CA THR A 33 5.95 -3.33 4.79
C THR A 33 7.29 -3.98 4.46
N GLU A 34 7.40 -5.31 4.62
CA GLU A 34 8.65 -6.04 4.37
C GLU A 34 9.09 -5.95 2.89
N ALA A 35 8.14 -6.04 1.96
CA ALA A 35 8.43 -5.93 0.52
C ALA A 35 8.97 -4.54 0.14
N VAL A 36 8.35 -3.49 0.67
CA VAL A 36 8.75 -2.10 0.43
C VAL A 36 10.08 -1.79 1.11
N GLU A 37 10.33 -2.32 2.30
CA GLU A 37 11.62 -2.19 2.99
C GLU A 37 12.75 -2.83 2.20
N LYS A 38 12.61 -4.09 1.76
CA LYS A 38 13.59 -4.77 0.90
C LYS A 38 13.88 -3.98 -0.37
N HIS A 39 12.85 -3.42 -0.98
CA HIS A 39 13.01 -2.58 -2.15
C HIS A 39 13.82 -1.32 -1.86
N TRP A 40 13.51 -0.58 -0.80
CA TRP A 40 14.28 0.61 -0.43
C TRP A 40 15.71 0.30 0.01
N HIS A 41 15.96 -0.89 0.58
CA HIS A 41 17.32 -1.37 0.82
C HIS A 41 18.12 -1.54 -0.48
N GLN A 42 17.51 -2.15 -1.50
CA GLN A 42 18.13 -2.27 -2.81
C GLN A 42 18.41 -0.90 -3.44
N ILE A 43 17.39 -0.02 -3.48
CA ILE A 43 17.52 1.30 -4.10
C ILE A 43 18.54 2.17 -3.35
N GLY A 44 18.53 2.16 -2.02
CA GLY A 44 19.51 2.87 -1.20
C GLY A 44 20.95 2.44 -1.53
N SER A 45 21.19 1.13 -1.69
CA SER A 45 22.48 0.60 -2.15
C SER A 45 22.86 1.11 -3.54
N GLU A 46 21.91 1.16 -4.48
CA GLU A 46 22.14 1.65 -5.85
C GLU A 46 22.48 3.15 -5.91
N ILE A 47 21.86 3.97 -5.05
CA ILE A 47 22.06 5.43 -5.05
C ILE A 47 23.09 5.92 -4.02
N GLY A 48 23.65 5.01 -3.22
CA GLY A 48 24.62 5.35 -2.18
C GLY A 48 24.03 6.08 -0.97
N VAL A 49 22.74 5.84 -0.66
CA VAL A 49 22.03 6.43 0.48
C VAL A 49 21.70 5.31 1.48
N ASP A 50 21.92 5.56 2.77
CA ASP A 50 21.55 4.61 3.83
C ASP A 50 20.04 4.33 3.79
N PRO A 51 19.62 3.08 3.54
CA PRO A 51 18.20 2.70 3.49
C PRO A 51 17.43 3.11 4.73
N ASN A 52 18.05 3.09 5.92
CA ASN A 52 17.37 3.46 7.16
C ASN A 52 16.92 4.92 7.13
N VAL A 53 17.71 5.82 6.53
CA VAL A 53 17.36 7.24 6.38
C VAL A 53 16.15 7.40 5.47
N ILE A 54 16.06 6.57 4.42
CA ILE A 54 14.91 6.55 3.51
C ILE A 54 13.66 6.07 4.27
N LEU A 55 13.76 4.95 4.96
CA LEU A 55 12.66 4.29 5.68
C LEU A 55 12.07 5.15 6.80
N GLN A 56 12.89 5.93 7.51
CA GLN A 56 12.39 6.87 8.54
C GLN A 56 11.37 7.87 8.01
N THR A 57 11.37 8.14 6.70
CA THR A 57 10.51 9.17 6.13
C THR A 57 9.69 8.71 4.94
N SER A 58 9.73 7.44 4.51
CA SER A 58 9.11 7.00 3.26
C SER A 58 7.67 6.47 3.41
N HIS A 59 7.29 5.96 4.59
CA HIS A 59 5.95 5.38 4.79
C HIS A 59 4.82 6.37 4.43
N GLY A 60 3.88 5.91 3.60
CA GLY A 60 2.73 6.69 3.14
C GLY A 60 3.03 7.81 2.15
N ARG A 61 4.29 8.02 1.75
CA ARG A 61 4.69 9.04 0.79
C ARG A 61 4.96 8.45 -0.58
N ARG A 62 4.73 9.25 -1.61
CA ARG A 62 5.07 8.90 -2.99
C ARG A 62 6.59 8.79 -3.13
N SER A 63 7.08 7.72 -3.75
CA SER A 63 8.52 7.51 -3.97
C SER A 63 9.17 8.66 -4.73
N ILE A 64 8.44 9.31 -5.66
CA ILE A 64 8.96 10.49 -6.37
C ILE A 64 9.29 11.66 -5.43
N ASP A 65 8.53 11.86 -4.36
CA ASP A 65 8.78 12.96 -3.41
C ASP A 65 9.91 12.62 -2.44
N VAL A 66 10.13 11.34 -2.17
CA VAL A 66 11.32 10.85 -1.46
C VAL A 66 12.56 11.05 -2.32
N LEU A 67 12.54 10.59 -3.57
CA LEU A 67 13.66 10.72 -4.51
C LEU A 67 14.03 12.18 -4.81
N LYS A 68 13.07 13.11 -4.87
CA LYS A 68 13.37 14.55 -5.02
C LYS A 68 14.34 15.08 -3.96
N ILE A 69 14.38 14.46 -2.78
CA ILE A 69 15.23 14.88 -1.67
C ILE A 69 16.59 14.16 -1.74
N ILE A 70 16.58 12.85 -2.02
CA ILE A 70 17.77 12.00 -1.84
C ILE A 70 18.52 11.65 -3.13
N SER A 71 17.85 11.74 -4.28
CA SER A 71 18.40 11.47 -5.62
C SER A 71 17.54 12.19 -6.69
N PRO A 72 17.62 13.53 -6.77
CA PRO A 72 16.75 14.34 -7.63
C PRO A 72 16.81 13.95 -9.12
N GLU A 73 17.95 13.45 -9.58
CA GLU A 73 18.17 12.97 -10.94
C GLU A 73 17.35 11.72 -11.28
N LYS A 74 16.94 10.94 -10.28
CA LYS A 74 16.07 9.76 -10.43
C LYS A 74 14.60 10.08 -10.16
N ALA A 75 14.27 11.29 -9.73
CA ALA A 75 12.92 11.69 -9.37
C ALA A 75 12.04 12.01 -10.61
N ASN A 76 11.90 11.04 -11.51
CA ASN A 76 11.04 11.10 -12.69
C ASN A 76 10.06 9.93 -12.71
N TRP A 77 8.90 10.12 -13.36
CA TRP A 77 7.83 9.13 -13.34
C TRP A 77 8.18 7.82 -14.05
N ASP A 78 9.02 7.85 -15.08
CA ASP A 78 9.42 6.62 -15.78
C ASP A 78 10.21 5.70 -14.84
N TYR A 79 11.23 6.25 -14.18
CA TYR A 79 12.02 5.53 -13.18
C TYR A 79 11.16 5.07 -12.00
N VAL A 80 10.33 5.95 -11.44
CA VAL A 80 9.49 5.63 -10.27
C VAL A 80 8.49 4.52 -10.57
N CYS A 81 7.80 4.58 -11.71
CA CYS A 81 6.87 3.53 -12.15
C CYS A 81 7.60 2.20 -12.41
N GLU A 82 8.80 2.25 -13.00
CA GLU A 82 9.60 1.05 -13.26
C GLU A 82 10.10 0.41 -11.96
N MET A 83 10.67 1.19 -11.04
CA MET A 83 11.20 0.66 -9.77
C MET A 83 10.09 0.07 -8.92
N GLU A 84 8.97 0.79 -8.75
CA GLU A 84 7.88 0.32 -7.90
C GLU A 84 7.12 -0.85 -8.54
N GLY A 85 6.96 -0.84 -9.87
CA GLY A 85 6.32 -1.93 -10.60
C GLY A 85 7.02 -3.29 -10.46
N LYS A 86 8.31 -3.30 -10.08
CA LYS A 86 9.07 -4.52 -9.79
C LYS A 86 8.75 -5.11 -8.42
N ILE A 87 8.32 -4.30 -7.45
CA ILE A 87 8.13 -4.73 -6.04
C ILE A 87 7.19 -5.94 -5.94
N PRO A 88 5.98 -5.94 -6.55
CA PRO A 88 5.07 -7.08 -6.41
C PRO A 88 5.60 -8.36 -7.04
N THR A 89 6.45 -8.24 -8.06
CA THR A 89 7.05 -9.39 -8.76
C THR A 89 8.24 -9.96 -7.98
N LEU A 90 9.08 -9.08 -7.43
CA LEU A 90 10.30 -9.47 -6.71
C LEU A 90 10.03 -9.93 -5.27
N TYR A 91 9.10 -9.24 -4.60
CA TYR A 91 8.85 -9.38 -3.17
C TYR A 91 7.38 -9.71 -2.86
N GLY A 92 6.66 -10.27 -3.84
CA GLY A 92 5.25 -10.62 -3.72
C GLY A 92 4.91 -11.54 -2.55
N ALA A 93 5.85 -12.41 -2.17
CA ALA A 93 5.69 -13.35 -1.06
C ALA A 93 5.77 -12.67 0.33
N ASP A 94 6.29 -11.45 0.39
CA ASP A 94 6.47 -10.67 1.61
C ASP A 94 5.30 -9.70 1.86
N ALA A 95 4.26 -9.76 1.02
CA ALA A 95 3.03 -8.98 1.19
C ALA A 95 1.87 -9.88 1.60
N THR A 96 1.09 -9.44 2.58
CA THR A 96 -0.08 -10.18 3.09
C THR A 96 -1.31 -9.29 3.15
N GLU A 97 -2.49 -9.87 3.27
CA GLU A 97 -3.74 -9.12 3.40
C GLU A 97 -3.96 -8.66 4.85
N ILE A 98 -4.42 -7.42 5.03
CA ILE A 98 -4.90 -6.97 6.33
C ILE A 98 -6.17 -7.76 6.71
N PRO A 99 -6.25 -8.31 7.93
CA PRO A 99 -7.42 -9.08 8.36
C PRO A 99 -8.74 -8.34 8.13
N GLY A 100 -9.68 -8.99 7.43
CA GLY A 100 -11.00 -8.43 7.12
C GLY A 100 -11.06 -7.58 5.84
N ALA A 101 -9.93 -7.12 5.29
CA ALA A 101 -9.91 -6.25 4.11
C ALA A 101 -10.55 -6.92 2.88
N ARG A 102 -10.20 -8.17 2.58
CA ARG A 102 -10.82 -8.93 1.48
C ARG A 102 -12.32 -9.08 1.66
N SER A 103 -12.76 -9.48 2.86
CA SER A 103 -14.20 -9.65 3.14
C SER A 103 -14.96 -8.34 2.95
N LEU A 104 -14.37 -7.21 3.34
CA LEU A 104 -14.95 -5.89 3.12
C LEU A 104 -15.02 -5.59 1.62
N CYS A 105 -13.90 -5.65 0.88
CA CYS A 105 -13.86 -5.38 -0.56
C CYS A 105 -14.82 -6.28 -1.37
N ASP A 106 -14.89 -7.57 -1.02
CA ASP A 106 -15.83 -8.51 -1.62
C ASP A 106 -17.28 -8.08 -1.36
N SER A 107 -17.61 -7.67 -0.13
CA SER A 107 -18.97 -7.22 0.22
C SER A 107 -19.37 -5.98 -0.58
N LEU A 108 -18.46 -5.03 -0.80
CA LEU A 108 -18.72 -3.82 -1.59
C LEU A 108 -18.97 -4.15 -3.06
N THR A 109 -18.21 -5.11 -3.60
CA THR A 109 -18.26 -5.49 -5.01
C THR A 109 -19.45 -6.39 -5.34
N THR A 110 -19.83 -7.27 -4.41
CA THR A 110 -20.90 -8.26 -4.61
C THR A 110 -22.27 -7.78 -4.13
N SER A 111 -22.34 -6.62 -3.45
CA SER A 111 -23.60 -5.97 -3.10
C SER A 111 -24.45 -5.66 -4.33
N THR A 112 -25.77 -5.59 -4.14
CA THR A 112 -26.72 -5.27 -5.22
C THR A 112 -27.58 -4.07 -4.80
N PRO A 113 -27.36 -2.86 -5.38
CA PRO A 113 -26.31 -2.52 -6.36
C PRO A 113 -24.89 -2.55 -5.72
N PRO A 114 -23.82 -2.66 -6.53
CA PRO A 114 -22.46 -2.54 -6.03
C PRO A 114 -22.25 -1.19 -5.32
N VAL A 115 -21.53 -1.20 -4.20
CA VAL A 115 -21.20 0.03 -3.47
C VAL A 115 -20.06 0.75 -4.21
N PRO A 116 -20.17 2.04 -4.56
CA PRO A 116 -19.07 2.76 -5.18
C PRO A 116 -17.85 2.83 -4.25
N TRP A 117 -16.70 2.38 -4.74
CA TRP A 117 -15.45 2.50 -4.00
C TRP A 117 -14.24 2.62 -4.91
N ALA A 118 -13.13 3.17 -4.40
CA ALA A 118 -11.87 3.27 -5.11
C ALA A 118 -10.68 3.12 -4.17
N ILE A 119 -9.53 2.74 -4.74
CA ILE A 119 -8.24 2.74 -4.06
C ILE A 119 -7.51 4.05 -4.37
N VAL A 120 -7.05 4.74 -3.34
CA VAL A 120 -6.29 6.00 -3.40
C VAL A 120 -5.01 5.81 -2.60
N THR A 121 -3.91 5.56 -3.30
CA THR A 121 -2.60 5.27 -2.69
C THR A 121 -1.52 6.23 -3.21
N SER A 122 -0.47 6.39 -2.43
CA SER A 122 0.79 7.04 -2.84
C SER A 122 1.60 6.18 -3.83
N GLY A 123 1.35 4.88 -3.87
CA GLY A 123 1.99 3.97 -4.82
C GLY A 123 1.56 4.24 -6.26
N THR A 124 2.46 4.01 -7.20
CA THR A 124 2.17 4.13 -8.63
C THR A 124 1.18 3.07 -9.12
N SER A 125 0.52 3.33 -10.25
CA SER A 125 -0.40 2.37 -10.85
C SER A 125 0.22 0.98 -11.10
N PRO A 126 1.49 0.83 -11.56
CA PRO A 126 2.13 -0.48 -11.67
C PRO A 126 2.26 -1.22 -10.34
N LEU A 127 2.57 -0.51 -9.25
CA LEU A 127 2.66 -1.08 -7.91
C LEU A 127 1.29 -1.56 -7.43
N ALA A 128 0.30 -0.66 -7.43
CA ALA A 128 -1.03 -0.95 -6.94
C ALA A 128 -1.68 -2.11 -7.71
N ASN A 129 -1.65 -2.06 -9.05
CA ASN A 129 -2.17 -3.15 -9.87
C ASN A 129 -1.37 -4.45 -9.73
N GLY A 130 -0.06 -4.35 -9.47
CA GLY A 130 0.78 -5.51 -9.20
C GLY A 130 0.36 -6.22 -7.91
N TRP A 131 0.07 -5.46 -6.84
CA TRP A 131 -0.46 -6.02 -5.59
C TRP A 131 -1.81 -6.70 -5.79
N LEU A 132 -2.77 -6.01 -6.42
CA LEU A 132 -4.09 -6.58 -6.69
C LEU A 132 -4.00 -7.90 -7.46
N ARG A 133 -3.09 -7.98 -8.44
CA ARG A 133 -2.87 -9.19 -9.25
C ARG A 133 -2.21 -10.32 -8.47
N ILE A 134 -1.12 -10.05 -7.76
CA ILE A 134 -0.35 -11.09 -7.05
C ILE A 134 -1.17 -11.68 -5.90
N LEU A 135 -1.90 -10.84 -5.18
CA LEU A 135 -2.74 -11.25 -4.06
C LEU A 135 -4.17 -11.64 -4.48
N LYS A 136 -4.51 -11.50 -5.77
CA LYS A 136 -5.85 -11.79 -6.31
C LYS A 136 -6.95 -11.09 -5.51
N LEU A 137 -6.73 -9.82 -5.22
CA LEU A 137 -7.67 -8.99 -4.47
C LEU A 137 -8.82 -8.53 -5.39
N PRO A 138 -10.02 -8.31 -4.83
CA PRO A 138 -11.09 -7.63 -5.57
C PRO A 138 -10.61 -6.24 -5.99
N ALA A 139 -10.84 -5.90 -7.25
CA ALA A 139 -10.58 -4.56 -7.75
C ALA A 139 -11.87 -3.74 -7.76
N PRO A 140 -11.82 -2.44 -7.44
CA PRO A 140 -12.94 -1.54 -7.69
C PRO A 140 -13.31 -1.55 -9.18
N ALA A 141 -14.60 -1.38 -9.47
CA ALA A 141 -15.17 -1.44 -10.82
C ALA A 141 -14.81 -0.22 -11.68
#